data_AF-A0A2V9BA19-F1
#
_entry.id   AF-A0A2V9BA19-F1
#
_cell.length_a   1.000
_cell.length_b   1.000
_cell.length_c   1.000
_cell.angle_alpha   90.00
_cell.angle_beta   90.00
_cell.angle_gamma   90.00
#
_symmetry.space_group_name_H-M   'P 1'
#
loop_
_entity.id
_entity.type
_entity.pdbx_description
1 polymer ?
#
loop_
_entity_poly.entity_id
_entity_poly.type
_entity_poly.pdbx_seq_one_letter_code
_entity_poly.pdbx_strand_id
1 'polypeptide(L)'
;MAKSIRKKKPSAPLTPDAEPQLDSLPSVPTAAVFSFLKDTRGALTWTAHDLAEALKLSRQDANKILTLLQLQGYVHQNSDSQQWLTTASGEVVSGSTLPRLSRESVEQAVATLADRIAAINRDPRAEFKLPKAVAFGDFLSDRPKVQAADVGVELRRRNPSSAYDQASEPAFLKQLSRKSRFLHIRPYEKWMTERPHRNLLPPA
;
A
#
# COMPACT_ATOMS: atom_id res chain seq x y z
N MET A 1 57.86 29.91 -41.67
CA MET A 1 56.56 29.22 -41.78
C MET A 1 56.20 28.64 -40.42
N ALA A 2 55.16 29.19 -39.77
CA ALA A 2 54.79 28.89 -38.40
C ALA A 2 53.88 27.65 -38.31
N LYS A 3 54.15 26.75 -37.35
CA LYS A 3 53.23 25.66 -36.98
C LYS A 3 52.62 25.95 -35.60
N SER A 4 51.29 25.92 -35.59
CA SER A 4 50.38 26.25 -34.50
C SER A 4 50.47 25.24 -33.34
N ILE A 5 50.73 25.74 -32.12
CA ILE A 5 50.67 24.95 -30.89
C ILE A 5 49.24 25.03 -30.35
N ARG A 6 48.55 23.88 -30.38
CA ARG A 6 47.17 23.69 -29.91
C ARG A 6 47.14 23.87 -28.38
N LYS A 7 46.51 24.95 -27.90
CA LYS A 7 46.25 25.16 -26.46
C LYS A 7 45.31 24.07 -25.94
N LYS A 8 45.77 23.26 -24.97
CA LYS A 8 44.91 22.36 -24.19
C LYS A 8 43.91 23.19 -23.39
N LYS A 9 42.62 22.90 -23.58
CA LYS A 9 41.50 23.43 -22.80
C LYS A 9 41.61 22.86 -21.36
N PRO A 10 41.45 23.66 -20.30
CA PRO A 10 41.46 23.14 -18.94
C PRO A 10 40.25 22.21 -18.72
N SER A 11 40.53 21.05 -18.16
CA SER A 11 39.58 20.04 -17.71
C SER A 11 38.58 20.67 -16.74
N ALA A 12 37.28 20.50 -17.01
CA ALA A 12 36.23 20.87 -16.08
C ALA A 12 36.40 20.06 -14.77
N PRO A 13 36.15 20.66 -13.60
CA PRO A 13 36.22 19.96 -12.32
C PRO A 13 35.13 18.88 -12.26
N LEU A 14 35.54 17.70 -11.79
CA LEU A 14 34.67 16.62 -11.36
C LEU A 14 33.70 17.19 -10.31
N THR A 15 32.40 17.17 -10.59
CA THR A 15 31.38 17.47 -9.58
C THR A 15 31.45 16.39 -8.50
N PRO A 16 31.68 16.76 -7.24
CA PRO A 16 31.58 15.85 -6.12
C PRO A 16 30.10 15.60 -5.83
N ASP A 17 29.76 14.33 -5.59
CA ASP A 17 28.57 13.85 -4.88
C ASP A 17 27.24 14.49 -5.25
N ALA A 18 26.48 13.78 -6.09
CA ALA A 18 25.04 13.98 -6.20
C ALA A 18 24.40 13.57 -4.87
N GLU A 19 24.35 14.49 -3.90
CA GLU A 19 23.42 14.39 -2.79
C GLU A 19 22.02 14.20 -3.38
N PRO A 20 21.27 13.17 -2.94
CA PRO A 20 19.91 12.99 -3.42
C PRO A 20 19.10 14.23 -3.01
N GLN A 21 18.72 15.04 -4.00
CA GLN A 21 17.84 16.19 -3.81
C GLN A 21 16.49 15.71 -3.26
N LEU A 22 16.37 15.73 -1.94
CA LEU A 22 15.17 15.41 -1.17
C LEU A 22 14.20 16.61 -1.10
N ASP A 23 14.49 17.70 -1.82
CA ASP A 23 13.82 19.00 -1.74
C ASP A 23 12.31 18.98 -2.06
N SER A 24 11.81 17.87 -2.60
CA SER A 24 10.37 17.55 -2.59
C SER A 24 10.16 16.07 -2.27
N LEU A 25 9.72 15.81 -1.04
CA LEU A 25 9.20 14.50 -0.66
C LEU A 25 7.88 14.25 -1.39
N PRO A 26 7.71 13.08 -2.02
CA PRO A 26 6.45 12.77 -2.67
C PRO A 26 5.31 12.72 -1.65
N SER A 27 4.15 13.30 -2.00
CA SER A 27 2.96 13.36 -1.14
C SER A 27 2.22 12.02 -1.15
N VAL A 28 2.88 10.99 -0.65
CA VAL A 28 2.32 9.63 -0.53
C VAL A 28 2.05 9.33 0.93
N PRO A 29 0.85 8.91 1.31
CA PRO A 29 0.58 8.51 2.68
C PRO A 29 1.51 7.36 3.11
N THR A 30 2.14 7.48 4.27
CA THR A 30 3.00 6.43 4.84
C THR A 30 2.30 5.07 4.91
N ALA A 31 1.00 5.07 5.21
CA ALA A 31 0.18 3.86 5.23
C ALA A 31 0.14 3.13 3.88
N ALA A 32 0.19 3.86 2.76
CA ALA A 32 0.25 3.27 1.42
C ALA A 32 1.60 2.60 1.16
N VAL A 33 2.70 3.25 1.56
CA VAL A 33 4.06 2.70 1.48
C VAL A 33 4.19 1.43 2.32
N PHE A 34 3.72 1.46 3.56
CA PHE A 34 3.73 0.29 4.45
C PHE A 34 2.83 -0.82 3.94
N SER A 35 1.69 -0.49 3.33
CA SER A 35 0.84 -1.46 2.68
C SER A 35 1.55 -2.15 1.50
N PHE A 36 2.39 -1.45 0.75
CA PHE A 36 3.22 -2.07 -0.28
C PHE A 36 4.26 -3.03 0.32
N LEU A 37 4.98 -2.61 1.36
CA LEU A 37 5.96 -3.49 2.04
C LEU A 37 5.30 -4.76 2.61
N LYS A 38 4.07 -4.63 3.10
CA LYS A 38 3.29 -5.79 3.55
C LYS A 38 2.99 -6.76 2.41
N ASP A 39 2.65 -6.26 1.22
CA ASP A 39 2.32 -7.08 0.05
C ASP A 39 3.54 -7.79 -0.55
N THR A 40 4.74 -7.26 -0.33
CA THR A 40 5.99 -7.87 -0.81
C THR A 40 6.54 -8.96 0.10
N ARG A 41 5.96 -9.19 1.29
CA ARG A 41 6.46 -10.16 2.28
C ARG A 41 6.69 -11.58 1.74
N GLY A 42 5.82 -12.04 0.84
CA GLY A 42 5.94 -13.36 0.23
C GLY A 42 6.87 -13.40 -0.99
N ALA A 43 7.50 -12.29 -1.36
CA ALA A 43 8.43 -12.17 -2.48
C ALA A 43 9.85 -12.13 -1.92
N LEU A 44 10.77 -12.84 -2.55
CA LEU A 44 12.17 -12.84 -2.13
C LEU A 44 12.79 -11.44 -2.31
N THR A 45 12.46 -10.81 -3.43
CA THR A 45 12.89 -9.45 -3.80
C THR A 45 11.84 -8.75 -4.65
N TRP A 46 11.96 -7.42 -4.77
CA TRP A 46 11.11 -6.55 -5.59
C TRP A 46 11.93 -5.35 -6.09
N THR A 47 11.38 -4.51 -6.96
CA THR A 47 12.11 -3.42 -7.64
C THR A 47 11.48 -2.06 -7.37
N ALA A 48 12.23 -0.99 -7.67
CA ALA A 48 11.67 0.37 -7.64
C ALA A 48 10.50 0.55 -8.63
N HIS A 49 10.47 -0.24 -9.70
CA HIS A 49 9.35 -0.24 -10.64
C HIS A 49 8.08 -0.78 -9.99
N ASP A 50 8.17 -1.87 -9.23
CA ASP A 50 7.03 -2.46 -8.53
C ASP A 50 6.41 -1.47 -7.52
N LEU A 51 7.26 -0.74 -6.78
CA LEU A 51 6.79 0.32 -5.87
C LEU A 51 6.10 1.46 -6.64
N ALA A 52 6.72 1.92 -7.73
CA ALA A 52 6.20 3.00 -8.55
C ALA A 52 4.84 2.63 -9.16
N GLU A 53 4.70 1.41 -9.68
CA GLU A 53 3.45 0.92 -10.26
C GLU A 53 2.37 0.77 -9.18
N ALA A 54 2.70 0.12 -8.06
CA ALA A 54 1.74 -0.13 -6.99
C ALA A 54 1.19 1.15 -6.35
N LEU A 55 1.99 2.22 -6.30
CA LEU A 55 1.60 3.49 -5.69
C LEU A 55 1.34 4.61 -6.71
N LYS A 56 1.35 4.30 -8.01
CA LYS A 56 1.17 5.26 -9.12
C LYS A 56 2.11 6.47 -9.05
N LEU A 57 3.39 6.21 -8.80
CA LEU A 57 4.43 7.21 -8.64
C LEU A 57 5.31 7.32 -9.88
N SER A 58 6.01 8.45 -9.99
CA SER A 58 7.15 8.53 -10.88
C SER A 58 8.29 7.63 -10.36
N ARG A 59 9.16 7.18 -11.27
CA ARG A 59 10.36 6.42 -10.86
C ARG A 59 11.27 7.22 -9.93
N GLN A 60 11.34 8.54 -10.11
CA GLN A 60 12.12 9.44 -9.26
C GLN A 60 11.56 9.47 -7.84
N ASP A 61 10.24 9.58 -7.69
CA ASP A 61 9.58 9.59 -6.39
C ASP A 61 9.69 8.24 -5.68
N ALA A 62 9.55 7.14 -6.42
CA ALA A 62 9.79 5.80 -5.88
C ALA A 62 11.21 5.66 -5.32
N ASN A 63 12.23 6.13 -6.05
CA ASN A 63 13.62 6.11 -5.58
C ASN A 63 13.82 6.98 -4.32
N LYS A 64 13.20 8.17 -4.25
CA LYS A 64 13.26 9.02 -3.03
C LYS A 64 12.66 8.29 -1.82
N ILE A 65 11.52 7.63 -1.99
CA ILE A 65 10.90 6.82 -0.93
C ILE A 65 11.82 5.68 -0.50
N LEU A 66 12.45 4.99 -1.46
CA LEU A 66 13.37 3.89 -1.17
C LEU A 66 14.59 4.34 -0.37
N THR A 67 15.18 5.48 -0.71
CA THR A 67 16.26 6.07 0.07
C THR A 67 15.84 6.30 1.52
N LEU A 68 14.64 6.83 1.76
CA LEU A 68 14.12 7.07 3.12
C LEU A 68 13.89 5.76 3.88
N LEU A 69 13.27 4.77 3.24
CA LEU A 69 13.04 3.46 3.84
C LEU A 69 14.37 2.77 4.17
N GLN A 70 15.39 2.93 3.33
CA GLN A 70 16.71 2.36 3.55
C GLN A 70 17.43 3.06 4.71
N LEU A 71 17.38 4.40 4.76
CA LEU A 71 17.92 5.19 5.89
C LEU A 71 17.28 4.80 7.23
N GLN A 72 15.98 4.47 7.22
CA GLN A 72 15.25 3.97 8.38
C GLN A 72 15.53 2.48 8.67
N GLY A 73 16.29 1.80 7.82
CA GLY A 73 16.60 0.37 7.95
C GLY A 73 15.42 -0.55 7.65
N TYR A 74 14.37 -0.08 6.98
CA TYR A 74 13.17 -0.86 6.64
C TYR A 74 13.33 -1.68 5.36
N VAL A 75 14.20 -1.25 4.47
CA VAL A 75 14.54 -1.99 3.24
C VAL A 75 16.06 -2.01 3.06
N HIS A 76 16.53 -2.98 2.30
CA HIS A 76 17.93 -3.07 1.91
C HIS A 76 18.00 -3.36 0.41
N GLN A 77 18.85 -2.63 -0.30
CA GLN A 77 19.14 -2.92 -1.70
C GLN A 77 20.19 -4.01 -1.78
N ASN A 78 19.95 -5.01 -2.61
CA ASN A 78 21.00 -5.98 -2.92
C ASN A 78 22.12 -5.27 -3.70
N SER A 79 23.37 -5.42 -3.29
CA SER A 79 24.52 -4.78 -3.93
C SER A 79 24.72 -5.20 -5.39
N ASP A 80 24.28 -6.42 -5.75
CA ASP A 80 24.54 -7.01 -7.07
C ASP A 80 23.34 -6.98 -8.01
N SER A 81 22.15 -6.62 -7.51
CA SER A 81 20.94 -6.52 -8.30
C SER A 81 20.17 -5.29 -7.87
N GLN A 82 19.59 -4.53 -8.81
CA GLN A 82 18.76 -3.35 -8.52
C GLN A 82 17.41 -3.70 -7.83
N GLN A 83 17.44 -4.75 -7.04
CA GLN A 83 16.36 -5.35 -6.29
C GLN A 83 16.49 -4.97 -4.81
N TRP A 84 15.34 -4.88 -4.18
CA TRP A 84 15.14 -4.50 -2.81
C TRP A 84 14.56 -5.67 -2.04
N LEU A 85 14.97 -5.77 -0.78
CA LEU A 85 14.41 -6.68 0.19
C LEU A 85 13.81 -5.88 1.36
N THR A 86 12.70 -6.36 1.91
CA THR A 86 12.13 -5.79 3.14
C THR A 86 12.83 -6.41 4.35
N THR A 87 13.40 -5.58 5.22
CA THR A 87 14.11 -6.07 6.42
C THR A 87 13.12 -6.51 7.50
N ALA A 88 13.61 -7.20 8.55
CA ALA A 88 12.78 -7.51 9.73
C ALA A 88 12.14 -6.26 10.35
N SER A 89 12.85 -5.13 10.41
CA SER A 89 12.28 -3.85 10.89
C SER A 89 11.18 -3.37 9.95
N GLY A 90 11.37 -3.46 8.63
CA GLY A 90 10.37 -3.12 7.62
C GLY A 90 9.10 -3.97 7.74
N GLU A 91 9.25 -5.25 8.02
CA GLU A 91 8.12 -6.17 8.27
C GLU A 91 7.33 -5.79 9.51
N VAL A 92 8.01 -5.44 10.61
CA VAL A 92 7.36 -5.02 11.85
C VAL A 92 6.57 -3.73 11.66
N VAL A 93 7.16 -2.69 11.08
CA VAL A 93 6.49 -1.39 10.91
C VAL A 93 5.35 -1.42 9.89
N SER A 94 5.44 -2.32 8.89
CA SER A 94 4.35 -2.54 7.94
C SER A 94 3.21 -3.39 8.49
N GLY A 95 3.37 -3.97 9.68
CA GLY A 95 2.41 -4.93 10.25
C GLY A 95 2.33 -6.21 9.41
N SER A 96 3.41 -6.55 8.71
CA SER A 96 3.49 -7.73 7.88
C SER A 96 3.59 -9.00 8.74
N THR A 97 2.98 -10.07 8.26
CA THR A 97 3.02 -11.39 8.90
C THR A 97 3.37 -12.45 7.86
N LEU A 98 3.86 -13.61 8.31
CA LEU A 98 4.18 -14.70 7.41
C LEU A 98 2.94 -15.15 6.60
N PRO A 99 3.01 -15.18 5.26
CA PRO A 99 1.94 -15.69 4.41
C PRO A 99 1.67 -17.16 4.72
N ARG A 100 0.50 -17.45 5.30
CA ARG A 100 0.14 -18.79 5.79
C ARG A 100 -1.28 -19.22 5.42
N LEU A 101 -2.12 -18.25 5.05
CA LEU A 101 -3.48 -18.51 4.63
C LEU A 101 -3.47 -18.95 3.17
N SER A 102 -4.37 -19.85 2.78
CA SER A 102 -4.59 -20.12 1.35
C SER A 102 -5.23 -18.89 0.71
N ARG A 103 -4.78 -18.57 -0.50
CA ARG A 103 -5.37 -17.50 -1.32
C ARG A 103 -6.88 -17.69 -1.46
N GLU A 104 -7.32 -18.90 -1.79
CA GLU A 104 -8.73 -19.26 -1.94
C GLU A 104 -9.57 -18.92 -0.68
N SER A 105 -9.10 -19.25 0.53
CA SER A 105 -9.86 -18.94 1.75
C SER A 105 -9.96 -17.43 2.02
N VAL A 106 -8.92 -16.67 1.67
CA VAL A 106 -8.95 -15.20 1.77
C VAL A 106 -9.92 -14.63 0.73
N GLU A 107 -9.87 -15.11 -0.50
CA GLU A 107 -10.80 -14.69 -1.56
C GLU A 107 -12.26 -15.00 -1.21
N GLN A 108 -12.53 -16.19 -0.67
CA GLN A 108 -13.86 -16.55 -0.19
C GLN A 108 -14.34 -15.65 0.95
N ALA A 109 -13.43 -15.28 1.88
CA ALA A 109 -13.76 -14.35 2.95
C ALA A 109 -14.06 -12.94 2.41
N VAL A 110 -13.31 -12.48 1.41
CA VAL A 110 -13.55 -11.21 0.71
C VAL A 110 -14.90 -11.22 -0.02
N ALA A 111 -15.24 -12.31 -0.73
CA ALA A 111 -16.54 -12.47 -1.39
C ALA A 111 -17.70 -12.47 -0.38
N THR A 112 -17.57 -13.22 0.71
CA THR A 112 -18.56 -13.26 1.80
C THR A 112 -18.74 -11.88 2.44
N LEU A 113 -17.67 -11.08 2.56
CA LEU A 113 -17.77 -9.71 3.04
C LEU A 113 -18.53 -8.83 2.03
N ALA A 114 -18.25 -8.94 0.74
CA ALA A 114 -18.95 -8.20 -0.31
C ALA A 114 -20.47 -8.46 -0.27
N ASP A 115 -20.89 -9.72 -0.15
CA ASP A 115 -22.31 -10.09 -0.01
C ASP A 115 -22.97 -9.45 1.21
N ARG A 116 -22.26 -9.43 2.34
CA ARG A 116 -22.76 -8.80 3.57
C ARG A 116 -22.87 -7.30 3.44
N ILE A 117 -21.89 -6.64 2.82
CA ILE A 117 -21.93 -5.20 2.54
C ILE A 117 -23.12 -4.89 1.63
N ALA A 118 -23.35 -5.70 0.60
CA ALA A 118 -24.50 -5.54 -0.29
C ALA A 118 -25.83 -5.72 0.47
N ALA A 119 -25.93 -6.71 1.36
CA ALA A 119 -27.11 -6.91 2.20
C ALA A 119 -27.39 -5.71 3.13
N ILE A 120 -26.35 -5.19 3.80
CA ILE A 120 -26.45 -3.99 4.66
C ILE A 120 -26.90 -2.77 3.84
N ASN A 121 -26.35 -2.59 2.64
CA ASN A 121 -26.72 -1.49 1.76
C ASN A 121 -28.17 -1.57 1.23
N ARG A 122 -28.74 -2.78 1.11
CA ARG A 122 -30.15 -2.98 0.74
C ARG A 122 -31.11 -2.84 1.92
N ASP A 123 -30.66 -3.06 3.14
CA ASP A 123 -31.49 -2.93 4.33
C ASP A 123 -31.77 -1.45 4.66
N PRO A 124 -33.04 -0.98 4.58
CA PRO A 124 -33.39 0.39 4.93
C PRO A 124 -33.30 0.67 6.44
N ARG A 125 -33.26 -0.37 7.28
CA ARG A 125 -33.13 -0.25 8.74
C ARG A 125 -31.67 -0.23 9.21
N ALA A 126 -30.71 -0.51 8.33
CA ALA A 126 -29.29 -0.45 8.67
C ALA A 126 -28.88 0.98 9.05
N GLU A 127 -28.14 1.13 10.15
CA GLU A 127 -27.67 2.44 10.60
C GLU A 127 -26.76 3.13 9.57
N PHE A 128 -25.89 2.33 8.92
CA PHE A 128 -24.90 2.80 7.97
C PHE A 128 -25.22 2.30 6.55
N LYS A 129 -24.92 3.17 5.59
CA LYS A 129 -24.64 2.82 4.20
C LYS A 129 -23.13 2.76 4.03
N LEU A 130 -22.66 1.80 3.23
CA LEU A 130 -21.26 1.55 2.94
C LEU A 130 -21.01 1.90 1.47
N PRO A 131 -20.82 3.19 1.12
CA PRO A 131 -20.71 3.63 -0.27
C PRO A 131 -19.37 3.27 -0.93
N LYS A 132 -18.34 2.92 -0.16
CA LYS A 132 -17.08 2.40 -0.69
C LYS A 132 -16.59 1.24 0.17
N ALA A 133 -16.13 0.19 -0.49
CA ALA A 133 -15.46 -0.92 0.14
C ALA A 133 -14.45 -1.52 -0.82
N VAL A 134 -13.18 -1.56 -0.43
CA VAL A 134 -12.09 -2.10 -1.26
C VAL A 134 -11.22 -3.04 -0.46
N ALA A 135 -10.82 -4.16 -1.07
CA ALA A 135 -9.87 -5.11 -0.50
C ALA A 135 -8.55 -5.04 -1.25
N PHE A 136 -7.44 -5.10 -0.52
CA PHE A 136 -6.09 -5.10 -1.05
C PHE A 136 -5.16 -5.96 -0.19
N GLY A 137 -4.03 -6.36 -0.74
CA GLY A 137 -3.13 -7.30 -0.09
C GLY A 137 -2.38 -8.18 -1.08
N ASP A 138 -1.48 -9.01 -0.56
CA ASP A 138 -0.77 -10.03 -1.31
C ASP A 138 -1.68 -11.10 -1.95
N PHE A 139 -2.94 -11.23 -1.52
CA PHE A 139 -3.94 -12.10 -2.16
C PHE A 139 -4.30 -11.72 -3.60
N LEU A 140 -3.94 -10.51 -4.04
CA LEU A 140 -4.09 -10.07 -5.42
C LEU A 140 -2.99 -10.62 -6.35
N SER A 141 -1.95 -11.23 -5.80
CA SER A 141 -0.90 -11.92 -6.56
C SER A 141 -1.23 -13.39 -6.78
N ASP A 142 -0.47 -14.07 -7.65
CA ASP A 142 -0.65 -15.49 -7.94
C ASP A 142 -0.02 -16.44 -6.91
N ARG A 143 0.37 -15.92 -5.75
CA ARG A 143 0.97 -16.73 -4.69
C ARG A 143 -0.09 -17.63 -4.01
N PRO A 144 0.22 -18.91 -3.75
CA PRO A 144 -0.74 -19.84 -3.13
C PRO A 144 -0.98 -19.55 -1.65
N LYS A 145 0.03 -18.98 -0.97
CA LYS A 145 -0.02 -18.58 0.45
C LYS A 145 0.10 -17.08 0.58
N VAL A 146 -0.81 -16.50 1.35
CA VAL A 146 -1.04 -15.07 1.47
C VAL A 146 -1.30 -14.69 2.93
N GLN A 147 -1.27 -13.40 3.21
CA GLN A 147 -1.70 -12.82 4.47
C GLN A 147 -3.22 -12.59 4.48
N ALA A 148 -3.74 -12.11 5.61
CA ALA A 148 -5.12 -11.60 5.66
C ALA A 148 -5.25 -10.39 4.73
N ALA A 149 -6.36 -10.30 3.99
CA ALA A 149 -6.65 -9.15 3.16
C ALA A 149 -6.94 -7.93 4.05
N ASP A 150 -6.37 -6.78 3.69
CA ASP A 150 -6.77 -5.52 4.29
C ASP A 150 -7.98 -4.98 3.52
N VAL A 151 -8.96 -4.44 4.24
CA VAL A 151 -10.19 -3.92 3.67
C VAL A 151 -10.46 -2.52 4.20
N GLY A 152 -10.57 -1.56 3.29
CA GLY A 152 -11.04 -0.21 3.59
C GLY A 152 -12.55 -0.12 3.36
N VAL A 153 -13.30 0.36 4.37
CA VAL A 153 -14.75 0.57 4.27
C VAL A 153 -15.10 2.00 4.65
N GLU A 154 -15.78 2.71 3.75
CA GLU A 154 -16.36 4.03 4.04
C GLU A 154 -17.73 3.79 4.67
N LEU A 155 -17.96 4.38 5.84
CA LEU A 155 -19.26 4.38 6.50
C LEU A 155 -19.93 5.74 6.29
N ARG A 156 -21.22 5.74 5.96
CA ARG A 156 -22.07 6.93 5.96
C ARG A 156 -23.36 6.63 6.69
N ARG A 157 -23.69 7.40 7.71
CA ARG A 157 -24.96 7.24 8.43
C ARG A 157 -26.13 7.52 7.50
N ARG A 158 -27.21 6.74 7.66
CA ARG A 158 -28.47 7.02 6.95
C ARG A 158 -29.24 8.17 7.58
N ASN A 159 -29.27 8.23 8.92
CA ASN A 159 -30.02 9.22 9.69
C ASN A 159 -29.07 10.10 10.53
N PRO A 160 -28.68 11.30 10.04
CA PRO A 160 -27.73 12.18 10.72
C PRO A 160 -28.28 12.82 12.00
N SER A 161 -29.60 12.80 12.23
CA SER A 161 -30.29 13.43 13.36
C SER A 161 -30.30 12.61 14.67
N SER A 162 -29.82 11.37 14.66
CA SER A 162 -29.69 10.55 15.86
C SER A 162 -28.40 10.92 16.61
N ALA A 163 -28.46 11.00 17.95
CA ALA A 163 -27.31 11.33 18.80
C ALA A 163 -26.08 10.54 18.37
N TYR A 164 -25.03 11.24 17.94
CA TYR A 164 -23.82 10.63 17.42
C TYR A 164 -22.97 10.14 18.58
N ASP A 165 -22.87 8.82 18.72
CA ASP A 165 -21.82 8.22 19.54
C ASP A 165 -20.60 7.95 18.65
N GLN A 166 -19.51 8.67 18.89
CA GLN A 166 -18.24 8.50 18.18
C GLN A 166 -17.67 7.07 18.32
N ALA A 167 -18.13 6.29 19.30
CA ALA A 167 -17.77 4.88 19.47
C ALA A 167 -18.50 3.92 18.49
N SER A 168 -19.53 4.39 17.78
CA SER A 168 -20.37 3.55 16.90
C SER A 168 -19.63 3.02 15.67
N GLU A 169 -18.78 3.84 15.03
CA GLU A 169 -18.08 3.44 13.79
C GLU A 169 -17.03 2.34 14.03
N PRO A 170 -16.09 2.46 14.99
CA PRO A 170 -15.13 1.39 15.27
C PRO A 170 -15.83 0.10 15.72
N ALA A 171 -16.91 0.21 16.49
CA ALA A 171 -17.72 -0.94 16.91
C ALA A 171 -18.38 -1.63 15.70
N PHE A 172 -18.94 -0.85 14.78
CA PHE A 172 -19.56 -1.37 13.56
C PHE A 172 -18.53 -2.06 12.66
N LEU A 173 -17.34 -1.48 12.46
CA LEU A 173 -16.27 -2.12 11.67
C LEU A 173 -15.79 -3.44 12.32
N LYS A 174 -15.70 -3.46 13.65
CA LYS A 174 -15.37 -4.69 14.40
C LYS A 174 -16.47 -5.76 14.26
N GLN A 175 -17.75 -5.36 14.26
CA GLN A 175 -18.86 -6.26 13.99
C GLN A 175 -18.85 -6.75 12.54
N LEU A 176 -18.50 -5.87 11.59
CA LEU A 176 -18.40 -6.19 10.18
C LEU A 176 -17.32 -7.25 9.94
N SER A 177 -16.20 -7.22 10.66
CA SER A 177 -15.16 -8.25 10.52
C SER A 177 -15.56 -9.61 11.08
N ARG A 178 -16.54 -9.69 12.00
CA ARG A 178 -16.96 -10.92 12.71
C ARG A 178 -15.78 -11.71 13.30
N LYS A 179 -14.69 -11.05 13.69
CA LYS A 179 -13.43 -11.69 14.11
C LYS A 179 -12.83 -12.65 13.05
N SER A 180 -13.08 -12.41 11.77
CA SER A 180 -12.47 -13.16 10.68
C SER A 180 -10.95 -12.98 10.73
N ARG A 181 -10.22 -14.10 10.86
CA ARG A 181 -8.75 -14.10 10.76
C ARG A 181 -8.22 -13.84 9.35
N PHE A 182 -9.11 -13.79 8.35
CA PHE A 182 -8.76 -13.62 6.94
C PHE A 182 -8.85 -12.17 6.48
N LEU A 183 -9.41 -11.26 7.30
CA LEU A 183 -9.73 -9.89 6.92
C LEU A 183 -9.31 -8.93 8.03
N HIS A 184 -8.65 -7.84 7.66
CA HIS A 184 -8.43 -6.68 8.53
C HIS A 184 -9.25 -5.51 7.99
N ILE A 185 -10.34 -5.20 8.66
CA ILE A 185 -11.24 -4.11 8.25
C ILE A 185 -10.84 -2.82 8.97
N ARG A 186 -10.68 -1.75 8.21
CA ARG A 186 -10.39 -0.39 8.71
C ARG A 186 -11.21 0.67 7.97
N PRO A 187 -11.30 1.91 8.49
CA PRO A 187 -11.90 3.01 7.76
C PRO A 187 -11.25 3.18 6.39
N TYR A 188 -12.07 3.48 5.38
CA TYR A 188 -11.58 3.77 4.04
C TYR A 188 -10.75 5.06 4.02
N GLU A 189 -9.63 5.01 3.31
CA GLU A 189 -8.82 6.18 2.97
C GLU A 189 -8.62 6.23 1.46
N LYS A 190 -8.47 7.44 0.91
CA LYS A 190 -8.39 7.67 -0.54
C LYS A 190 -7.30 6.83 -1.23
N TRP A 191 -6.14 6.69 -0.60
CA TRP A 191 -5.00 5.96 -1.14
C TRP A 191 -5.30 4.47 -1.38
N MET A 192 -6.27 3.89 -0.67
CA MET A 192 -6.64 2.48 -0.80
C MET A 192 -7.22 2.14 -2.19
N THR A 193 -7.81 3.13 -2.87
CA THR A 193 -8.28 3.01 -4.27
C THR A 193 -7.25 3.46 -5.30
N GLU A 194 -6.14 4.07 -4.87
CA GLU A 194 -5.10 4.56 -5.77
C GLU A 194 -4.08 3.45 -6.11
N ARG A 195 -4.02 2.39 -5.29
CA ARG A 195 -3.19 1.18 -5.50
C ARG A 195 -3.97 0.01 -6.12
N PRO A 196 -3.33 -1.12 -6.49
CA PRO A 196 -4.03 -2.34 -6.86
C PRO A 196 -5.00 -2.81 -5.77
N HIS A 197 -6.27 -2.98 -6.12
CA HIS A 197 -7.34 -3.33 -5.20
C HIS A 197 -8.47 -4.08 -5.92
N ARG A 198 -9.31 -4.77 -5.14
CA ARG A 198 -10.59 -5.35 -5.56
C ARG A 198 -11.72 -4.51 -4.98
N ASN A 199 -12.60 -3.99 -5.82
CA ASN A 199 -13.82 -3.33 -5.38
C ASN A 199 -14.81 -4.38 -4.85
N LEU A 200 -15.40 -4.13 -3.68
CA LEU A 200 -16.35 -5.03 -3.03
C LEU A 200 -17.81 -4.62 -3.27
N LEU A 201 -18.02 -3.48 -3.92
CA LEU A 201 -19.33 -3.03 -4.35
C LEU A 201 -19.47 -3.29 -5.86
N PRO A 202 -20.67 -3.62 -6.34
CA PRO A 202 -20.92 -3.71 -7.77
C PRO A 202 -20.64 -2.35 -8.43
N PRO A 203 -20.22 -2.32 -9.71
CA PRO A 203 -20.15 -1.08 -10.47
C PRO A 203 -21.52 -0.40 -10.44
N ALA A 204 -21.49 0.92 -10.21
CA ALA A 204 -22.69 1.76 -10.16
C ALA A 204 -23.34 1.90 -11.54
#